data_AF-A0A0S8H129-F1
#
_entry.id   AF-A0A0S8H129-F1
#
_cell.length_a   1.000
_cell.length_b   1.000
_cell.length_c   1.000
_cell.angle_alpha   90.00
_cell.angle_beta   90.00
_cell.angle_gamma   90.00
#
_symmetry.space_group_name_H-M   'P 1'
#
loop_
_entity.id
_entity.type
_entity.pdbx_description
1 polymer ?
#
loop_
_entity_poly.entity_id
_entity_poly.type
_entity_poly.pdbx_seq_one_letter_code
_entity_poly.pdbx_strand_id
1 'polypeptide(L)' 'MSCYTRHLTDVFETLDVENSKDNRKTMDKAMRKILKTDKPCSEVWKRLKDILAEGKEKEDLVRKLKKEFVKAQL' A
#
# COMPACT_ATOMS: atom_id res chain seq x y z
N MET A 1 -9.28 -10.64 8.43
CA MET A 1 -8.82 -9.37 7.79
C MET A 1 -7.31 -9.19 7.96
N SER A 2 -6.52 -10.18 7.51
CA SER A 2 -5.04 -10.19 7.54
C SER A 2 -4.48 -9.99 6.16
N CYS A 3 -4.80 -8.83 5.59
CA CYS A 3 -4.78 -8.59 4.16
C CYS A 3 -3.35 -8.70 3.57
N TYR A 4 -2.47 -7.78 3.92
CA TYR A 4 -1.02 -7.77 3.66
C TYR A 4 -0.46 -6.45 4.20
N THR A 5 -1.31 -5.44 4.33
CA THR A 5 -1.04 -4.15 4.96
C THR A 5 -0.43 -4.26 6.36
N ARG A 6 -0.60 -5.39 7.04
CA ARG A 6 0.07 -5.70 8.31
C ARG A 6 1.59 -5.79 8.19
N HIS A 7 2.08 -6.16 7.02
CA HIS A 7 3.51 -6.33 6.71
C HIS A 7 4.11 -5.09 6.05
N LEU A 8 3.33 -4.02 5.89
CA LEU A 8 3.75 -2.79 5.22
C LEU A 8 4.22 -1.71 6.20
N THR A 9 4.70 -2.09 7.39
CA THR A 9 5.12 -1.13 8.43
C THR A 9 6.07 -0.06 7.88
N ASP A 10 7.10 -0.47 7.14
CA ASP A 10 8.06 0.45 6.52
C ASP A 10 7.38 1.47 5.58
N VAL A 11 6.34 1.05 4.86
CA VAL A 11 5.59 1.95 3.96
C VAL A 11 4.75 2.93 4.78
N PHE A 12 4.13 2.48 5.87
CA PHE A 12 3.40 3.36 6.80
C PHE A 12 4.34 4.40 7.42
N GLU A 13 5.52 3.99 7.87
CA GLU A 13 6.55 4.88 8.42
C GLU A 13 7.06 5.87 7.37
N THR A 14 7.32 5.42 6.14
CA THR A 14 7.78 6.30 5.05
C THR A 14 6.73 7.37 4.69
N LEU A 15 5.46 7.07 4.90
CA LEU A 15 4.36 8.00 4.66
C LEU A 15 4.02 8.88 5.88
N ASP A 16 4.67 8.67 7.02
CA ASP A 16 4.34 9.30 8.30
C ASP A 16 2.88 9.06 8.71
N VAL A 17 2.41 7.82 8.54
CA VAL A 17 1.04 7.39 8.82
C VAL A 17 1.05 6.27 9.86
N GLU A 18 0.24 6.39 10.90
CA GLU A 18 0.08 5.34 11.90
C GLU A 18 -0.48 4.05 11.26
N ASN A 19 0.09 2.89 11.58
CA ASN A 19 -0.37 1.59 11.09
C ASN A 19 -1.63 1.08 11.82
N SER A 20 -2.67 1.91 11.86
CA SER A 20 -3.98 1.66 12.49
C SER A 20 -4.92 0.84 11.60
N LYS A 21 -6.04 0.34 12.15
CA LYS A 21 -7.02 -0.45 11.40
C LYS A 21 -7.63 0.32 10.22
N ASP A 22 -7.94 1.60 10.43
CA ASP A 22 -8.56 2.45 9.41
C ASP A 22 -7.55 2.84 8.33
N ASN A 23 -6.33 3.18 8.72
CA ASN A 23 -5.25 3.46 7.77
C ASN A 23 -4.88 2.23 6.93
N ARG A 24 -4.91 1.03 7.52
CA ARG A 24 -4.76 -0.23 6.75
C ARG A 24 -5.86 -0.42 5.72
N LYS A 25 -7.10 -0.02 6.02
CA LYS A 25 -8.23 -0.11 5.07
C LYS A 25 -8.06 0.90 3.93
N THR A 26 -7.65 2.12 4.24
CA THR A 26 -7.34 3.16 3.24
C THR A 26 -6.15 2.74 2.36
N MET A 27 -5.11 2.16 2.97
CA MET A 27 -3.94 1.63 2.26
C MET A 27 -4.32 0.54 1.26
N ASP A 28 -5.15 -0.43 1.67
CA ASP A 28 -5.58 -1.49 0.75
C ASP A 28 -6.35 -0.93 -0.45
N LYS A 29 -7.24 0.04 -0.23
CA LYS A 29 -7.97 0.71 -1.33
C LYS A 29 -7.02 1.45 -2.28
N ALA A 30 -6.06 2.21 -1.74
CA ALA A 30 -5.08 2.94 -2.53
C ALA A 30 -4.20 1.99 -3.36
N MET A 31 -3.68 0.93 -2.74
CA MET A 31 -2.90 -0.12 -3.40
C MET A 31 -3.66 -0.76 -4.56
N ARG A 32 -4.91 -1.19 -4.31
CA ARG A 32 -5.77 -1.81 -5.34
C ARG A 32 -6.05 -0.88 -6.50
N LYS A 33 -6.26 0.41 -6.23
CA LYS A 33 -6.46 1.45 -7.24
C LYS A 33 -5.20 1.66 -8.09
N ILE A 34 -4.03 1.72 -7.47
CA ILE A 34 -2.73 1.88 -8.16
C ILE A 34 -2.44 0.65 -9.04
N LEU A 35 -2.62 -0.55 -8.48
CA LEU A 35 -2.39 -1.82 -9.18
C LEU A 35 -3.49 -2.18 -10.18
N LYS A 36 -4.59 -1.41 -10.21
CA LYS A 36 -5.80 -1.63 -11.01
C LYS A 36 -6.29 -3.08 -10.91
N THR A 37 -6.48 -3.55 -9.67
CA THR A 37 -6.82 -4.95 -9.40
C THR A 37 -7.84 -5.11 -8.28
N ASP A 38 -8.77 -6.02 -8.51
CA ASP A 38 -9.77 -6.53 -7.56
C ASP A 38 -9.38 -7.90 -6.99
N LYS A 39 -8.20 -8.41 -7.36
CA LYS A 39 -7.72 -9.74 -6.99
C LYS A 39 -7.70 -10.00 -5.48
N PRO A 40 -7.80 -11.27 -5.04
CA PRO A 40 -7.68 -11.63 -3.64
C PRO A 40 -6.39 -11.12 -2.99
N CYS A 41 -6.42 -10.95 -1.68
CA CYS A 41 -5.33 -10.34 -0.93
C CYS A 41 -3.98 -11.07 -1.06
N SER A 42 -4.00 -12.39 -1.12
CA SER A 42 -2.83 -13.24 -1.34
C SER A 42 -2.14 -12.95 -2.68
N GLU A 43 -2.92 -12.73 -3.74
CA GLU A 43 -2.40 -12.40 -5.07
C GLU A 43 -1.83 -10.99 -5.12
N VAL A 44 -2.53 -10.02 -4.51
CA VAL A 44 -2.04 -8.65 -4.38
C VAL A 44 -0.71 -8.64 -3.61
N TRP A 45 -0.62 -9.41 -2.52
CA TRP A 45 0.60 -9.52 -1.72
C TRP A 45 1.77 -10.11 -2.50
N LYS A 46 1.52 -11.17 -3.29
CA LYS A 46 2.58 -11.77 -4.11
C LYS A 46 3.19 -10.75 -5.06
N ARG A 47 2.35 -10.01 -5.78
CA ARG A 47 2.79 -8.95 -6.70
C ARG A 47 3.48 -7.79 -5.97
N LEU A 48 2.98 -7.41 -4.79
CA LEU A 48 3.59 -6.35 -4.00
C LEU A 48 4.98 -6.73 -3.51
N LYS A 49 5.24 -8.00 -3.16
CA LYS A 49 6.59 -8.42 -2.77
C LYS A 49 7.60 -8.24 -3.89
N ASP A 50 7.20 -8.54 -5.13
CA ASP A 50 8.06 -8.35 -6.30
C ASP A 50 8.38 -6.84 -6.48
N ILE A 51 7.35 -5.99 -6.42
CA ILE A 51 7.50 -4.52 -6.51
C ILE A 51 8.34 -3.94 -5.36
N LEU A 52 8.17 -4.46 -4.14
CA LEU A 52 8.88 -3.99 -2.95
C LEU A 52 10.34 -4.47 -2.91
N ALA A 53 10.68 -5.54 -3.63
CA ALA A 53 12.05 -6.01 -3.79
C ALA A 53 12.85 -5.15 -4.79
N GLU A 54 12.17 -4.54 -5.76
CA GLU A 54 12.79 -3.68 -6.77
C GLU A 54 12.79 -2.21 -6.30
N GLY A 55 13.96 -1.67 -5.95
CA GLY A 55 14.07 -0.34 -5.33
C GLY A 55 13.38 0.80 -6.09
N LYS A 56 13.51 0.85 -7.43
CA LYS A 56 12.85 1.88 -8.27
C LYS A 56 11.33 1.75 -8.30
N GLU A 57 10.81 0.52 -8.36
CA GLU A 57 9.36 0.31 -8.37
C GLU A 57 8.75 0.59 -6.99
N LYS A 58 9.47 0.23 -5.92
CA LYS A 58 9.11 0.57 -4.54
C LYS A 58 8.98 2.10 -4.36
N GLU A 59 9.97 2.86 -4.82
CA GLU A 59 9.95 4.33 -4.72
C GLU A 59 8.75 4.95 -5.47
N ASP A 60 8.49 4.48 -6.70
CA ASP A 60 7.34 4.96 -7.48
C ASP A 60 6.00 4.58 -6.81
N LEU A 61 5.91 3.37 -6.25
CA LEU A 61 4.74 2.93 -5.49
C LEU A 61 4.50 3.82 -4.27
N VAL A 62 5.53 4.07 -3.45
CA VAL A 62 5.43 4.96 -2.28
C VAL A 62 5.02 6.37 -2.69
N ARG A 63 5.59 6.91 -3.78
CA ARG A 63 5.23 8.23 -4.30
C ARG A 63 3.76 8.29 -4.73
N LYS A 64 3.25 7.25 -5.40
CA LYS A 64 1.84 7.15 -5.79
C LYS A 64 0.93 7.03 -4.57
N LEU A 65 1.30 6.20 -3.60
CA LEU A 65 0.56 6.02 -2.35
C LEU A 65 0.45 7.32 -1.56
N LYS A 66 1.54 8.09 -1.44
CA LYS A 66 1.51 9.39 -0.78
C LYS A 66 0.47 10.33 -1.40
N LYS A 67 0.41 10.40 -2.74
CA LYS A 67 -0.59 11.21 -3.45
C LYS A 67 -2.02 10.74 -3.21
N GLU A 68 -2.25 9.43 -3.21
CA GLU A 68 -3.58 8.87 -2.97
C GLU A 68 -4.01 9.02 -1.49
N PHE A 69 -3.08 8.93 -0.55
CA PHE A 69 -3.36 9.17 0.87
C PHE A 69 -3.68 10.63 1.18
N VAL A 70 -2.91 11.59 0.64
CA VAL A 70 -3.20 13.02 0.80
C VAL A 70 -4.61 13.36 0.29
N LYS A 71 -5.02 12.78 -0.85
CA LYS A 71 -6.39 12.95 -1.37
C LYS A 71 -7.46 12.28 -0.52
N ALA A 72 -7.13 11.24 0.23
CA ALA A 72 -8.08 10.49 1.06
C ALA A 72 -8.29 11.12 2.45
N GLN A 73 -7.42 12.04 2.86
CA GLN A 73 -7.53 12.80 4.13
C GLN A 73 -8.08 14.22 3.96
N LEU A 74 -8.23 14.71 2.72
CA LEU A 74 -8.94 15.93 2.35
C LEU A 74 -10.41 15.63 2.06
#